data_AF-A0AAR2JQG1-F1
#
_entry.id   AF-A0AAR2JQG1-F1
#
_cell.length_a   1.000
_cell.length_b   1.000
_cell.length_c   1.000
_cell.angle_alpha   90.00
_cell.angle_beta   90.00
_cell.angle_gamma   90.00
#
_symmetry.space_group_name_H-M   'P 1'
#
loop_
_entity.id
_entity.type
_entity.pdbx_description
1 polymer ?
#
loop_
_entity_poly.entity_id
_entity_poly.type
_entity_poly.pdbx_seq_one_letter_code
_entity_poly.pdbx_strand_id
1 'polypeptide(L)'
;MVMWVLLPLLLLAAVPESLGVVQKLLENADFPGDDVLHIYSPDVHHCQLACTQHQSCLFFTFLRPDWDKDDRKFYCFLKYTDSGVPSQVSERNGATSGFSMSKPSVCLSSIYQDVDFPGSDYRKLPSSSYDECQKVCTRDPGCRLFSFTTGSFPFAADRKTCFLKYSWSVPIPPSITTQMGLVSGFSQSLPKAKGTIKEECKEDILANSDFPGNDFEQVPAGSPQHCQILCSIHPRCTHFSFSQSRTWYQMSCFLKHKQYFNKDESVRKEGIYSGLRIRNCKPLTVWGRRFEDVDFYGADSSQAFVDNADICEDKCTADPRCQFYTYVLPSYPDLTPELRNKCHLKRVMTLPRPAKVVSVRDVVSGFSLRSCRD
;
A
#
# COMPACT_ATOMS: atom_id res chain seq x y z
N MET A 1 43.85 -63.57 -20.25
CA MET A 1 42.56 -63.50 -19.53
C MET A 1 42.04 -62.08 -19.71
N VAL A 2 41.11 -61.89 -20.66
CA VAL A 2 40.56 -60.57 -21.01
C VAL A 2 39.52 -60.21 -19.97
N MET A 3 39.80 -59.25 -19.10
CA MET A 3 38.87 -58.79 -18.08
C MET A 3 38.14 -57.55 -18.61
N TRP A 4 36.88 -57.74 -18.99
CA TRP A 4 35.96 -56.67 -19.38
C TRP A 4 35.55 -55.90 -18.12
N VAL A 5 35.94 -54.63 -18.02
CA VAL A 5 35.39 -53.72 -17.01
C VAL A 5 34.29 -52.92 -17.68
N LEU A 6 33.05 -53.28 -17.37
CA LEU A 6 31.85 -52.51 -17.70
C LEU A 6 31.87 -51.21 -16.88
N LEU A 7 32.21 -50.08 -17.50
CA LEU A 7 31.95 -48.77 -16.91
C LEU A 7 30.46 -48.44 -17.07
N PRO A 8 29.74 -48.08 -16.00
CA PRO A 8 28.38 -47.60 -16.12
C PRO A 8 28.42 -46.18 -16.73
N LEU A 9 27.73 -46.00 -17.85
CA LEU A 9 27.38 -44.69 -18.38
C LEU A 9 26.53 -43.97 -17.32
N LEU A 10 27.15 -43.14 -16.49
CA LEU A 10 26.44 -42.07 -15.80
C LEU A 10 25.99 -41.07 -16.87
N LEU A 11 24.74 -41.19 -17.31
CA LEU A 11 24.00 -40.07 -17.88
C LEU A 11 23.87 -39.01 -16.78
N LEU A 12 24.89 -38.16 -16.67
CA LEU A 12 24.74 -36.82 -16.13
C LEU A 12 23.72 -36.13 -17.03
N ALA A 13 22.45 -36.14 -16.62
CA ALA A 13 21.48 -35.20 -17.16
C ALA A 13 22.07 -33.81 -16.95
N ALA A 14 22.56 -33.21 -18.03
CA ALA A 14 22.97 -31.83 -18.05
C ALA A 14 21.73 -31.01 -17.67
N VAL A 15 21.70 -30.54 -16.43
CA VAL A 15 20.74 -29.52 -16.01
C VAL A 15 21.09 -28.31 -16.86
N PRO A 16 20.18 -27.81 -17.71
CA PRO A 16 20.48 -26.63 -18.49
C PRO A 16 20.66 -25.46 -17.51
N GLU A 17 21.87 -24.90 -17.45
CA GLU A 17 22.23 -23.66 -16.73
C GLU A 17 21.59 -22.41 -17.38
N SER A 18 20.35 -22.50 -17.89
CA SER A 18 19.69 -21.44 -18.65
C SER A 18 18.44 -20.85 -17.97
N LEU A 19 18.37 -20.87 -16.64
CA LEU A 19 17.44 -20.01 -15.88
C LEU A 19 18.20 -18.81 -15.30
N GLY A 20 18.93 -18.11 -16.17
CA GLY A 20 19.14 -16.68 -15.95
C GLY A 20 17.77 -16.03 -15.96
N VAL A 21 17.30 -15.61 -14.78
CA VAL A 21 16.00 -14.94 -14.55
C VAL A 21 15.74 -13.95 -15.68
N VAL A 22 14.78 -14.29 -16.56
CA VAL A 22 14.40 -13.46 -17.69
C VAL A 22 13.68 -12.23 -17.12
N GLN A 23 14.44 -11.15 -16.90
CA GLN A 23 13.97 -9.81 -16.54
C GLN A 23 13.20 -9.11 -17.68
N LYS A 24 12.65 -9.86 -18.64
CA LYS A 24 11.96 -9.32 -19.82
C LYS A 24 10.45 -9.52 -19.69
N LEU A 25 9.70 -8.46 -19.98
CA LEU A 25 8.24 -8.54 -20.12
C LEU A 25 7.90 -9.46 -21.31
N LEU A 26 6.95 -10.36 -21.09
CA LEU A 26 6.45 -11.29 -22.09
C LEU A 26 5.15 -10.75 -22.66
N GLU A 27 5.22 -10.14 -23.84
CA GLU A 27 4.04 -9.69 -24.56
C GLU A 27 3.23 -10.84 -25.13
N ASN A 28 1.91 -10.66 -25.16
CA ASN A 28 0.93 -11.66 -25.59
C ASN A 28 1.07 -12.99 -24.84
N ALA A 29 1.41 -12.91 -23.56
CA ALA A 29 1.55 -14.06 -22.68
C ALA A 29 0.74 -13.83 -21.42
N ASP A 30 0.04 -14.88 -21.00
CA ASP A 30 -0.62 -14.98 -19.70
C ASP A 30 0.06 -16.08 -18.88
N PHE A 31 0.14 -15.86 -17.57
CA PHE A 31 0.43 -16.84 -16.53
C PHE A 31 -0.90 -17.22 -15.83
N PRO A 32 -1.66 -18.21 -16.35
CA PRO A 32 -3.00 -18.51 -15.84
C PRO A 32 -2.97 -19.07 -14.41
N GLY A 33 -3.90 -18.61 -13.57
CA GLY A 33 -3.96 -18.99 -12.16
C GLY A 33 -2.90 -18.30 -11.31
N ASP A 34 -2.52 -18.92 -10.19
CA ASP A 34 -1.55 -18.42 -9.22
C ASP A 34 -1.89 -17.03 -8.64
N ASP A 35 -3.14 -16.58 -8.77
CA ASP A 35 -3.60 -15.25 -8.40
C ASP A 35 -3.66 -15.04 -6.89
N VAL A 36 -2.98 -13.99 -6.42
CA VAL A 36 -3.03 -13.53 -5.02
C VAL A 36 -3.98 -12.34 -4.88
N LEU A 37 -3.90 -11.40 -5.82
CA LEU A 37 -4.64 -10.15 -5.81
C LEU A 37 -4.75 -9.62 -7.23
N HIS A 38 -5.84 -8.93 -7.56
CA HIS A 38 -5.89 -8.07 -8.74
C HIS A 38 -6.01 -6.61 -8.33
N ILE A 39 -5.39 -5.73 -9.11
CA ILE A 39 -5.50 -4.27 -8.98
C ILE A 39 -5.72 -3.65 -10.36
N TYR A 40 -6.13 -2.39 -10.40
CA TYR A 40 -6.06 -1.61 -11.64
C TYR A 40 -4.66 -1.07 -11.85
N SER A 41 -4.16 -1.21 -13.08
CA SER A 41 -2.88 -0.68 -13.50
C SER A 41 -3.01 0.00 -14.86
N PRO A 42 -2.54 1.23 -15.05
CA PRO A 42 -2.68 1.91 -16.34
C PRO A 42 -1.68 1.41 -17.38
N ASP A 43 -0.57 0.80 -16.97
CA ASP A 43 0.37 0.11 -17.85
C ASP A 43 1.08 -1.07 -17.16
N VAL A 44 1.89 -1.78 -17.94
CA VAL A 44 2.66 -2.94 -17.49
C VAL A 44 3.75 -2.58 -16.49
N HIS A 45 4.34 -1.39 -16.56
CA HIS A 45 5.40 -0.96 -15.66
C HIS A 45 4.87 -0.62 -14.27
N HIS A 46 3.70 0.03 -14.21
CA HIS A 46 2.97 0.20 -12.96
C HIS A 46 2.55 -1.15 -12.37
N CYS A 47 2.15 -2.13 -13.19
CA CYS A 47 1.81 -3.48 -12.73
C CYS A 47 3.03 -4.22 -12.16
N GLN A 48 4.18 -4.12 -12.83
CA GLN A 48 5.43 -4.68 -12.34
C GLN A 48 5.91 -4.01 -11.06
N LEU A 49 5.78 -2.68 -10.94
CA LEU A 49 6.08 -1.96 -9.71
C LEU A 49 5.17 -2.43 -8.58
N ALA A 50 3.88 -2.59 -8.87
CA ALA A 50 2.91 -3.11 -7.93
C ALA A 50 3.30 -4.51 -7.41
N CYS A 51 3.62 -5.43 -8.33
CA CYS A 51 4.10 -6.76 -7.96
C CYS A 51 5.39 -6.68 -7.12
N THR A 52 6.36 -5.86 -7.53
CA THR A 52 7.61 -5.64 -6.80
C THR A 52 7.41 -5.13 -5.37
N GLN A 53 6.32 -4.37 -5.15
CA GLN A 53 5.98 -3.82 -3.85
C GLN A 53 5.13 -4.75 -2.98
N HIS A 54 4.41 -5.70 -3.59
CA HIS A 54 3.53 -6.62 -2.87
C HIS A 54 4.35 -7.72 -2.17
N GLN A 55 3.97 -8.08 -0.93
CA GLN A 55 4.76 -8.99 -0.10
C GLN A 55 4.86 -10.43 -0.67
N SER A 56 3.78 -10.93 -1.28
CA SER A 56 3.78 -12.27 -1.90
C SER A 56 4.05 -12.28 -3.39
N CYS A 57 4.06 -11.14 -4.10
CA CYS A 57 4.04 -11.22 -5.57
C CYS A 57 5.44 -11.55 -6.13
N LEU A 58 5.51 -12.63 -6.92
CA LEU A 58 6.73 -13.05 -7.61
C LEU A 58 6.65 -12.76 -9.11
N PHE A 59 5.45 -12.84 -9.68
CA PHE A 59 5.17 -12.55 -11.08
C PHE A 59 3.75 -12.03 -11.25
N PHE A 60 3.43 -11.56 -12.45
CA PHE A 60 2.14 -10.94 -12.74
C PHE A 60 1.70 -11.18 -14.18
N THR A 61 0.39 -11.04 -14.41
CA THR A 61 -0.20 -10.82 -15.75
C THR A 61 -0.88 -9.46 -15.75
N PHE A 62 -0.56 -8.60 -16.71
CA PHE A 62 -1.27 -7.35 -16.99
C PHE A 62 -2.16 -7.50 -18.22
N LEU A 63 -3.46 -7.22 -18.08
CA LEU A 63 -4.40 -7.12 -19.19
C LEU A 63 -4.36 -5.69 -19.73
N ARG A 64 -3.85 -5.55 -20.95
CA ARG A 64 -3.60 -4.27 -21.60
C ARG A 64 -4.89 -3.56 -22.06
N PRO A 65 -4.81 -2.28 -22.47
CA PRO A 65 -5.99 -1.55 -22.96
C PRO A 65 -6.64 -2.16 -24.20
N ASP A 66 -5.89 -2.91 -25.02
CA ASP A 66 -6.36 -3.65 -26.19
C ASP A 66 -7.02 -5.00 -25.85
N TRP A 67 -7.20 -5.34 -24.56
CA TRP A 67 -7.92 -6.54 -24.14
C TRP A 67 -9.39 -6.49 -24.57
N ASP A 68 -9.80 -7.50 -25.32
CA ASP A 68 -11.08 -7.58 -26.04
C ASP A 68 -11.97 -8.75 -25.61
N LYS A 69 -11.55 -9.54 -24.61
CA LYS A 69 -12.25 -10.78 -24.22
C LYS A 69 -13.39 -10.55 -23.24
N ASP A 70 -13.26 -9.53 -22.40
CA ASP A 70 -14.22 -9.12 -21.37
C ASP A 70 -13.86 -7.71 -20.85
N ASP A 71 -14.46 -7.30 -19.74
CA ASP A 71 -14.31 -5.98 -19.13
C ASP A 71 -13.04 -5.80 -18.29
N ARG A 72 -12.18 -6.81 -18.17
CA ARG A 72 -11.00 -6.80 -17.29
C ARG A 72 -9.79 -6.07 -17.85
N LYS A 73 -9.94 -5.26 -18.89
CA LYS A 73 -8.86 -4.38 -19.37
C LYS A 73 -8.33 -3.53 -18.20
N PHE A 74 -7.03 -3.28 -18.20
CA PHE A 74 -6.27 -2.65 -17.11
C PHE A 74 -6.11 -3.48 -15.83
N TYR A 75 -6.59 -4.73 -15.77
CA TYR A 75 -6.35 -5.57 -14.60
C TYR A 75 -4.89 -6.01 -14.56
N CYS A 76 -4.28 -5.85 -13.40
CA CYS A 76 -2.98 -6.36 -13.05
C CYS A 76 -3.16 -7.46 -12.00
N PHE A 77 -2.96 -8.70 -12.42
CA PHE A 77 -3.01 -9.88 -11.56
C PHE A 77 -1.64 -10.11 -10.94
N LEU A 78 -1.54 -9.94 -9.63
CA LEU A 78 -0.36 -10.24 -8.83
C LEU A 78 -0.39 -11.71 -8.42
N LYS A 79 0.71 -12.42 -8.64
CA LYS A 79 0.74 -13.89 -8.57
C LYS A 79 1.90 -14.43 -7.76
N TYR A 80 1.73 -15.63 -7.23
CA TYR A 80 2.69 -16.34 -6.38
C TYR A 80 2.64 -17.85 -6.58
N THR A 81 3.81 -18.47 -6.54
CA THR A 81 3.99 -19.92 -6.34
C THR A 81 5.19 -20.16 -5.43
N ASP A 82 5.20 -21.29 -4.71
CA ASP A 82 6.34 -21.65 -3.85
C ASP A 82 7.64 -21.87 -4.62
N SER A 83 7.54 -22.29 -5.89
CA SER A 83 8.70 -22.47 -6.78
C SER A 83 9.25 -21.15 -7.33
N GLY A 84 8.50 -20.06 -7.24
CA GLY A 84 8.79 -18.80 -7.92
C GLY A 84 8.66 -18.84 -9.43
N VAL A 85 8.09 -19.92 -9.99
CA VAL A 85 7.86 -20.11 -11.42
C VAL A 85 6.35 -20.22 -11.67
N PRO A 86 5.79 -19.55 -12.69
CA PRO A 86 4.39 -19.71 -13.06
C PRO A 86 4.02 -21.16 -13.31
N SER A 87 2.89 -21.61 -12.77
CA SER A 87 2.40 -22.97 -12.94
C SER A 87 2.10 -23.30 -14.41
N GLN A 88 1.67 -22.29 -15.17
CA GLN A 88 1.35 -22.38 -16.59
C GLN A 88 1.78 -21.11 -17.32
N VAL A 89 2.10 -21.26 -18.60
CA VAL A 89 2.37 -20.15 -19.53
C VAL A 89 1.56 -20.41 -20.79
N SER A 90 0.79 -19.42 -21.24
CA SER A 90 -0.04 -19.53 -22.43
C SER A 90 0.03 -18.27 -23.27
N GLU A 91 -0.07 -18.42 -24.58
CA GLU A 91 -0.16 -17.29 -25.50
C GLU A 91 -1.56 -16.67 -25.41
N ARG A 92 -1.59 -15.35 -25.17
CA ARG A 92 -2.82 -14.59 -24.97
C ARG A 92 -2.65 -13.16 -25.46
N ASN A 93 -3.17 -12.87 -26.65
CA ASN A 93 -3.25 -11.50 -27.17
C ASN A 93 -3.96 -10.57 -26.17
N GLY A 94 -3.42 -9.37 -25.98
CA GLY A 94 -3.91 -8.40 -25.00
C GLY A 94 -3.35 -8.59 -23.58
N ALA A 95 -2.59 -9.65 -23.30
CA ALA A 95 -1.95 -9.88 -22.00
C ALA A 95 -0.43 -9.66 -22.07
N THR A 96 0.15 -9.06 -21.05
CA THR A 96 1.61 -8.97 -20.89
C THR A 96 1.99 -9.44 -19.51
N SER A 97 2.86 -10.45 -19.43
CA SER A 97 3.29 -11.05 -18.17
C SER A 97 4.74 -10.69 -17.83
N GLY A 98 5.11 -10.81 -16.56
CA GLY A 98 6.47 -10.53 -16.12
C GLY A 98 6.71 -10.89 -14.66
N PHE A 99 7.94 -10.67 -14.20
CA PHE A 99 8.37 -10.96 -12.83
C PHE A 99 8.55 -9.69 -12.01
N SER A 100 8.46 -9.82 -10.68
CA SER A 100 8.86 -8.76 -9.76
C SER A 100 10.35 -8.45 -9.89
N MET A 101 10.74 -7.21 -9.57
CA MET A 101 12.13 -6.77 -9.66
C MET A 101 12.82 -6.82 -8.29
N SER A 102 14.14 -7.06 -8.29
CA SER A 102 14.94 -6.99 -7.05
C SER A 102 15.10 -5.57 -6.52
N LYS A 103 14.99 -4.56 -7.39
CA LYS A 103 14.98 -3.13 -7.03
C LYS A 103 13.78 -2.45 -7.68
N PRO A 104 12.91 -1.78 -6.90
CA PRO A 104 11.81 -1.02 -7.48
C PRO A 104 12.34 0.22 -8.21
N SER A 105 11.99 0.37 -9.50
CA SER A 105 12.06 1.68 -10.16
C SER A 105 10.87 2.51 -9.68
N VAL A 106 11.12 3.66 -9.05
CA VAL A 106 10.09 4.41 -8.31
C VAL A 106 9.52 5.60 -9.10
N CYS A 107 9.98 5.82 -10.33
CA CYS A 107 9.49 6.93 -11.15
C CYS A 107 8.35 6.49 -12.06
N LEU A 108 7.13 6.94 -11.75
CA LEU A 108 5.95 6.79 -12.62
C LEU A 108 5.78 8.06 -13.45
N SER A 109 6.46 8.14 -14.60
CA SER A 109 6.47 9.34 -15.46
C SER A 109 5.44 9.31 -16.59
N SER A 110 4.79 8.17 -16.82
CA SER A 110 3.81 7.99 -17.91
C SER A 110 2.61 8.94 -17.77
N ILE A 111 2.11 9.40 -18.91
CA ILE A 111 0.88 10.20 -19.06
C ILE A 111 -0.09 9.40 -19.92
N TYR A 112 -1.35 9.33 -19.48
CA TYR A 112 -2.39 8.52 -20.12
C TYR A 112 -3.45 9.44 -20.73
N GLN A 113 -3.41 9.56 -22.06
CA GLN A 113 -4.38 10.32 -22.85
C GLN A 113 -5.69 9.53 -22.97
N ASP A 114 -6.82 10.24 -22.94
CA ASP A 114 -8.17 9.69 -23.01
C ASP A 114 -8.45 8.58 -21.98
N VAL A 115 -7.82 8.70 -20.82
CA VAL A 115 -7.93 7.77 -19.70
C VAL A 115 -8.22 8.55 -18.44
N ASP A 116 -9.19 8.10 -17.66
CA ASP A 116 -9.50 8.61 -16.34
C ASP A 116 -9.11 7.61 -15.24
N PHE A 117 -8.69 8.15 -14.11
CA PHE A 117 -8.52 7.45 -12.83
C PHE A 117 -9.66 7.86 -11.88
N PRO A 118 -10.90 7.41 -12.09
CA PRO A 118 -12.06 7.88 -11.34
C PRO A 118 -11.93 7.68 -9.83
N GLY A 119 -12.48 8.62 -9.07
CA GLY A 119 -12.51 8.60 -7.61
C GLY A 119 -11.25 9.17 -6.95
N SER A 120 -11.23 9.07 -5.62
CA SER A 120 -10.15 9.56 -4.75
C SER A 120 -9.80 11.05 -4.86
N ASP A 121 -10.68 11.85 -5.47
CA ASP A 121 -10.51 13.29 -5.59
C ASP A 121 -10.62 13.97 -4.21
N TYR A 122 -9.64 14.81 -3.90
CA TYR A 122 -9.68 15.63 -2.69
C TYR A 122 -9.68 17.12 -2.96
N ARG A 123 -9.28 17.52 -4.17
CA ARG A 123 -9.23 18.92 -4.59
C ARG A 123 -9.41 19.00 -6.08
N LYS A 124 -10.27 19.90 -6.54
CA LYS A 124 -10.35 20.30 -7.94
C LYS A 124 -9.99 21.78 -8.09
N LEU A 125 -9.30 22.12 -9.17
CA LEU A 125 -8.88 23.48 -9.46
C LEU A 125 -8.82 23.72 -10.98
N PRO A 126 -9.01 24.96 -11.45
CA PRO A 126 -8.73 25.31 -12.84
C PRO A 126 -7.26 25.05 -13.19
N SER A 127 -6.99 24.59 -14.40
CA SER A 127 -5.64 24.38 -14.94
C SER A 127 -5.62 24.62 -16.45
N SER A 128 -4.56 25.20 -16.99
CA SER A 128 -4.48 25.47 -18.43
C SER A 128 -4.13 24.23 -19.26
N SER A 129 -3.47 23.25 -18.64
CA SER A 129 -2.95 22.04 -19.29
C SER A 129 -2.78 20.87 -18.31
N TYR A 130 -2.56 19.66 -18.84
CA TYR A 130 -2.20 18.50 -18.02
C TYR A 130 -0.82 18.67 -17.37
N ASP A 131 0.14 19.31 -18.05
CA ASP A 131 1.49 19.59 -17.51
C ASP A 131 1.42 20.50 -16.28
N GLU A 132 0.59 21.53 -16.32
CA GLU A 132 0.36 22.39 -15.16
C GLU A 132 -0.32 21.61 -14.02
N CYS A 133 -1.31 20.77 -14.35
CA CYS A 133 -1.97 19.91 -13.38
C CYS A 133 -0.98 18.94 -12.70
N GLN A 134 -0.10 18.30 -13.47
CA GLN A 134 0.94 17.41 -12.94
C GLN A 134 1.94 18.17 -12.06
N LYS A 135 2.32 19.40 -12.43
CA LYS A 135 3.19 20.25 -11.59
C LYS A 135 2.52 20.63 -10.28
N VAL A 136 1.23 20.95 -10.29
CA VAL A 136 0.48 21.22 -9.07
C VAL A 136 0.41 19.97 -8.20
N CYS A 137 0.05 18.82 -8.78
CA CYS A 137 0.04 17.55 -8.07
C CYS A 137 1.42 17.25 -7.45
N THR A 138 2.49 17.37 -8.22
CA THR A 138 3.86 17.10 -7.78
C THR A 138 4.33 18.01 -6.63
N ARG A 139 3.77 19.22 -6.50
CA ARG A 139 4.07 20.16 -5.42
C ARG A 139 3.17 19.97 -4.20
N ASP A 140 1.99 19.40 -4.37
CA ASP A 140 1.04 19.15 -3.28
C ASP A 140 1.45 17.86 -2.54
N PRO A 141 1.84 17.92 -1.25
CA PRO A 141 2.34 16.74 -0.53
C PRO A 141 1.34 15.58 -0.42
N GLY A 142 0.03 15.87 -0.56
CA GLY A 142 -1.03 14.88 -0.55
C GLY A 142 -1.31 14.27 -1.93
N CYS A 143 -0.86 14.87 -3.03
CA CYS A 143 -1.23 14.37 -4.34
C CYS A 143 -0.40 13.15 -4.74
N ARG A 144 -1.07 12.09 -5.19
CA ARG A 144 -0.44 10.87 -5.73
C ARG A 144 -0.73 10.70 -7.21
N LEU A 145 -1.96 11.01 -7.60
CA LEU A 145 -2.53 10.82 -8.92
C LEU A 145 -3.22 12.12 -9.34
N PHE A 146 -3.39 12.35 -10.63
CA PHE A 146 -4.24 13.41 -11.13
C PHE A 146 -5.03 12.97 -12.36
N SER A 147 -6.17 13.63 -12.56
CA SER A 147 -6.89 13.66 -13.84
C SER A 147 -7.06 15.12 -14.28
N PHE A 148 -6.90 15.39 -15.56
CA PHE A 148 -7.10 16.71 -16.17
C PHE A 148 -8.10 16.62 -17.31
N THR A 149 -9.16 17.42 -17.25
CA THR A 149 -10.14 17.56 -18.33
C THR A 149 -9.68 18.62 -19.33
N THR A 150 -9.66 18.25 -20.60
CA THR A 150 -9.25 19.13 -21.70
C THR A 150 -10.31 20.18 -22.03
N GLY A 151 -9.97 21.11 -22.93
CA GLY A 151 -10.93 22.10 -23.44
C GLY A 151 -12.07 21.51 -24.27
N SER A 152 -11.90 20.30 -24.80
CA SER A 152 -12.92 19.56 -25.56
C SER A 152 -13.76 18.62 -24.70
N PHE A 153 -13.53 18.58 -23.37
CA PHE A 153 -14.26 17.68 -22.48
C PHE A 153 -15.78 17.90 -22.58
N PRO A 154 -16.61 16.83 -22.63
CA PRO A 154 -18.04 16.94 -22.91
C PRO A 154 -18.79 17.84 -21.92
N PHE A 155 -18.44 17.78 -20.63
CA PHE A 155 -19.07 18.56 -19.59
C PHE A 155 -18.41 19.93 -19.47
N ALA A 156 -19.07 20.97 -19.99
CA ALA A 156 -18.52 22.32 -20.07
C ALA A 156 -18.10 22.89 -18.71
N ALA A 157 -18.83 22.57 -17.63
CA ALA A 157 -18.55 23.03 -16.27
C ALA A 157 -17.22 22.50 -15.71
N ASP A 158 -16.76 21.34 -16.20
CA ASP A 158 -15.53 20.72 -15.75
C ASP A 158 -14.39 20.87 -16.76
N ARG A 159 -14.56 21.56 -17.91
CA ARG A 159 -13.44 21.77 -18.86
C ARG A 159 -12.27 22.50 -18.20
N LYS A 160 -11.04 22.14 -18.58
CA LYS A 160 -9.80 22.75 -18.06
C LYS A 160 -9.71 22.66 -16.53
N THR A 161 -10.12 21.53 -15.98
CA THR A 161 -10.11 21.27 -14.53
C THR A 161 -9.10 20.19 -14.22
N CYS A 162 -8.27 20.46 -13.21
CA CYS A 162 -7.35 19.52 -12.61
C CYS A 162 -7.97 18.94 -11.34
N PHE A 163 -7.99 17.62 -11.27
CA PHE A 163 -8.47 16.84 -10.14
C PHE A 163 -7.27 16.18 -9.45
N LEU A 164 -6.95 16.64 -8.25
CA LEU A 164 -5.88 16.06 -7.43
C LEU A 164 -6.46 14.90 -6.61
N LYS A 165 -5.76 13.77 -6.67
CA LYS A 165 -6.21 12.52 -6.09
C LYS A 165 -5.20 11.99 -5.08
N TYR A 166 -5.74 11.44 -4.01
CA TYR A 166 -4.97 10.86 -2.91
C TYR A 166 -4.98 9.33 -3.00
N SER A 167 -3.89 8.70 -2.59
CA SER A 167 -3.83 7.26 -2.35
C SER A 167 -2.95 6.99 -1.13
N TRP A 168 -3.37 6.06 -0.29
CA TRP A 168 -2.57 5.58 0.84
C TRP A 168 -1.38 4.73 0.40
N SER A 169 -1.40 4.25 -0.85
CA SER A 169 -0.52 3.18 -1.35
C SER A 169 0.54 3.67 -2.34
N VAL A 170 1.32 2.73 -2.93
CA VAL A 170 1.72 2.83 -4.35
C VAL A 170 0.54 3.45 -5.10
N PRO A 171 0.72 4.49 -5.93
CA PRO A 171 -0.40 5.20 -6.54
C PRO A 171 -1.31 4.29 -7.41
N ILE A 172 -2.20 3.50 -6.81
CA ILE A 172 -3.08 2.58 -7.53
C ILE A 172 -4.40 3.32 -7.74
N PRO A 173 -4.82 3.54 -8.99
CA PRO A 173 -6.14 4.11 -9.26
C PRO A 173 -7.22 3.11 -8.82
N PRO A 174 -8.32 3.57 -8.18
CA PRO A 174 -9.40 2.67 -7.74
C PRO A 174 -10.09 1.93 -8.90
N SER A 175 -10.11 2.57 -10.07
CA SER A 175 -10.60 2.05 -11.34
C SER A 175 -9.93 2.86 -12.46
N ILE A 176 -9.95 2.32 -13.68
CA ILE A 176 -9.45 2.99 -14.87
C ILE A 176 -10.50 2.87 -15.96
N THR A 177 -10.85 4.01 -16.56
CA THR A 177 -11.81 4.06 -17.68
C THR A 177 -11.21 4.81 -18.86
N THR A 178 -11.55 4.37 -20.07
CA THR A 178 -11.24 5.12 -21.29
C THR A 178 -12.28 6.21 -21.46
N GLN A 179 -11.88 7.47 -21.38
CA GLN A 179 -12.77 8.63 -21.43
C GLN A 179 -12.11 9.75 -22.24
N MET A 180 -12.69 10.05 -23.41
CA MET A 180 -12.16 11.07 -24.31
C MET A 180 -12.11 12.45 -23.64
N GLY A 181 -11.00 13.15 -23.84
CA GLY A 181 -10.78 14.49 -23.31
C GLY A 181 -10.36 14.52 -21.85
N LEU A 182 -9.97 13.38 -21.26
CA LEU A 182 -9.32 13.27 -19.95
C LEU A 182 -7.86 12.84 -20.11
N VAL A 183 -6.98 13.43 -19.32
CA VAL A 183 -5.56 13.08 -19.27
C VAL A 183 -5.19 12.78 -17.83
N SER A 184 -4.73 11.56 -17.55
CA SER A 184 -4.36 11.12 -16.21
C SER A 184 -2.87 10.87 -16.07
N GLY A 185 -2.37 10.91 -14.83
CA GLY A 185 -0.99 10.61 -14.54
C GLY A 185 -0.67 10.62 -13.05
N PHE A 186 0.62 10.54 -12.74
CA PHE A 186 1.13 10.45 -11.37
C PHE A 186 1.90 11.71 -10.96
N SER A 187 2.01 11.92 -9.65
CA SER A 187 3.00 12.84 -9.09
C SER A 187 4.41 12.36 -9.46
N GLN A 188 5.27 13.29 -9.90
CA GLN A 188 6.67 12.99 -10.21
C GLN A 188 7.58 13.01 -8.97
N SER A 189 7.04 13.34 -7.80
CA SER A 189 7.77 13.37 -6.53
C SER A 189 7.25 12.30 -5.57
N LEU A 190 8.19 11.53 -5.00
CA LEU A 190 7.94 10.88 -3.72
C LEU A 190 7.76 11.97 -2.66
N PRO A 191 6.90 11.77 -1.65
CA PRO A 191 6.72 12.75 -0.58
C PRO A 191 8.06 13.00 0.10
N LYS A 192 8.70 14.12 -0.22
CA LYS A 192 9.77 14.68 0.60
C LYS A 192 9.07 15.56 1.61
N ALA A 193 9.19 15.21 2.89
CA ALA A 193 8.85 16.11 3.99
C ALA A 193 9.82 17.29 3.98
N LYS A 194 9.69 18.20 3.01
CA LYS A 194 10.40 19.47 3.00
C LYS A 194 9.59 20.46 3.82
N GLY A 195 9.86 20.47 5.11
CA GLY A 195 9.51 21.54 6.02
C GLY A 195 10.62 21.67 7.06
N THR A 196 11.08 22.89 7.30
CA THR A 196 11.87 23.23 8.50
C THR A 196 10.92 23.16 9.70
N ILE A 197 10.82 21.99 10.31
CA ILE A 197 9.94 21.75 11.45
C ILE A 197 10.70 22.12 12.73
N LYS A 198 10.16 23.07 13.51
CA LYS A 198 10.85 23.61 14.70
C LYS A 198 10.40 23.02 16.04
N GLU A 199 9.19 22.46 16.16
CA GLU A 199 8.61 22.03 17.45
C GLU A 199 7.83 20.70 17.37
N GLU A 200 7.70 20.01 18.51
CA GLU A 200 6.90 18.79 18.69
C GLU A 200 5.39 19.08 18.69
N CYS A 201 4.61 18.15 18.17
CA CYS A 201 3.15 18.31 18.14
C CYS A 201 2.52 18.13 19.53
N LYS A 202 1.64 19.05 19.92
CA LYS A 202 0.76 18.86 21.08
C LYS A 202 -0.34 17.85 20.73
N GLU A 203 -0.27 16.66 21.32
CA GLU A 203 -1.36 15.67 21.29
C GLU A 203 -2.55 16.20 22.12
N ASP A 204 -3.66 16.55 21.45
CA ASP A 204 -4.95 16.87 22.10
C ASP A 204 -5.99 15.82 21.69
N ILE A 205 -5.96 14.69 22.40
CA ILE A 205 -6.90 13.57 22.24
C ILE A 205 -7.99 13.67 23.30
N LEU A 206 -9.23 13.81 22.85
CA LEU A 206 -10.41 13.77 23.67
C LEU A 206 -10.79 12.32 23.97
N ALA A 207 -10.60 11.88 25.21
CA ALA A 207 -11.04 10.56 25.64
C ALA A 207 -12.57 10.52 25.83
N ASN A 208 -13.17 9.34 25.57
CA ASN A 208 -14.60 9.06 25.71
C ASN A 208 -15.49 10.10 25.02
N SER A 209 -15.06 10.58 23.86
CA SER A 209 -15.69 11.66 23.12
C SER A 209 -15.71 11.33 21.64
N ASP A 210 -16.84 11.54 20.99
CA ASP A 210 -17.06 11.31 19.56
C ASP A 210 -17.43 12.62 18.87
N PHE A 211 -16.85 12.89 17.71
CA PHE A 211 -17.36 13.90 16.79
C PHE A 211 -18.38 13.23 15.85
N PRO A 212 -19.69 13.47 15.99
CA PRO A 212 -20.68 12.70 15.23
C PRO A 212 -20.68 13.03 13.73
N GLY A 213 -20.74 11.98 12.90
CA GLY A 213 -20.90 12.06 11.45
C GLY A 213 -19.68 12.62 10.70
N ASN A 214 -19.92 13.04 9.45
CA ASN A 214 -18.89 13.58 8.54
C ASN A 214 -17.74 12.62 8.21
N ASP A 215 -17.94 11.32 8.45
CA ASP A 215 -17.02 10.25 8.07
C ASP A 215 -16.96 10.15 6.54
N PHE A 216 -15.77 10.30 5.97
CA PHE A 216 -15.56 10.08 4.54
C PHE A 216 -14.70 8.83 4.27
N GLU A 217 -13.98 8.34 5.29
CA GLU A 217 -13.17 7.14 5.19
C GLU A 217 -12.99 6.47 6.56
N GLN A 218 -13.05 5.14 6.59
CA GLN A 218 -12.69 4.34 7.76
C GLN A 218 -11.41 3.57 7.46
N VAL A 219 -10.41 3.69 8.32
CA VAL A 219 -9.11 3.04 8.18
C VAL A 219 -8.71 2.35 9.48
N PRO A 220 -7.98 1.24 9.45
CA PRO A 220 -7.47 0.60 10.66
C PRO A 220 -6.35 1.44 11.30
N ALA A 221 -6.32 1.52 12.63
CA ALA A 221 -5.27 2.19 13.38
C ALA A 221 -4.98 1.48 14.71
N GLY A 222 -3.72 1.46 15.12
CA GLY A 222 -3.28 0.84 16.38
C GLY A 222 -3.65 1.61 17.64
N SER A 223 -3.91 2.92 17.52
CA SER A 223 -4.20 3.80 18.64
C SER A 223 -4.87 5.10 18.18
N PRO A 224 -5.42 5.92 19.10
CA PRO A 224 -5.89 7.27 18.78
C PRO A 224 -4.78 8.15 18.16
N GLN A 225 -3.54 8.00 18.61
CA GLN A 225 -2.40 8.77 18.09
C GLN A 225 -2.02 8.32 16.67
N HIS A 226 -2.05 7.01 16.39
CA HIS A 226 -1.87 6.51 15.03
C HIS A 226 -3.01 7.05 14.13
N CYS A 227 -4.25 7.05 14.61
CA CYS A 227 -5.37 7.65 13.88
C CYS A 227 -5.18 9.15 13.60
N GLN A 228 -4.65 9.91 14.56
CA GLN A 228 -4.30 11.32 14.37
C GLN A 228 -3.26 11.53 13.26
N ILE A 229 -2.23 10.69 13.20
CA ILE A 229 -1.21 10.73 12.14
C ILE A 229 -1.86 10.43 10.78
N LEU A 230 -2.69 9.39 10.69
CA LEU A 230 -3.41 9.07 9.46
C LEU A 230 -4.28 10.24 8.99
N CYS A 231 -5.03 10.86 9.90
CA CYS A 231 -5.79 12.08 9.59
C CYS A 231 -4.88 13.25 9.15
N SER A 232 -3.69 13.37 9.74
CA SER A 232 -2.75 14.44 9.38
C SER A 232 -2.17 14.26 7.97
N ILE A 233 -1.94 13.00 7.57
CA ILE A 233 -1.48 12.61 6.23
C ILE A 233 -2.58 12.80 5.19
N HIS A 234 -3.82 12.42 5.51
CA HIS A 234 -4.92 12.51 4.54
C HIS A 234 -5.29 13.98 4.24
N PRO A 235 -5.19 14.45 2.99
CA PRO A 235 -5.33 15.88 2.68
C PRO A 235 -6.70 16.46 3.05
N ARG A 236 -7.77 15.66 2.91
CA ARG A 236 -9.15 16.07 3.28
C ARG A 236 -9.43 16.06 4.78
N CYS A 237 -8.73 15.24 5.56
CA CYS A 237 -9.15 15.04 6.95
C CYS A 237 -8.96 16.33 7.75
N THR A 238 -9.96 16.69 8.57
CA THR A 238 -9.88 17.81 9.50
C THR A 238 -9.85 17.34 10.95
N HIS A 239 -10.57 16.26 11.24
CA HIS A 239 -10.70 15.64 12.56
C HIS A 239 -10.97 14.15 12.41
N PHE A 240 -10.93 13.41 13.52
CA PHE A 240 -11.17 11.98 13.52
C PHE A 240 -11.89 11.53 14.80
N SER A 241 -12.48 10.35 14.73
CA SER A 241 -12.84 9.55 15.91
C SER A 241 -12.21 8.17 15.78
N PHE A 242 -11.68 7.64 16.87
CA PHE A 242 -11.05 6.32 16.95
C PHE A 242 -11.85 5.43 17.89
N SER A 243 -12.20 4.24 17.43
CA SER A 243 -12.96 3.24 18.19
C SER A 243 -12.02 2.20 18.79
N GLN A 244 -11.94 2.16 20.12
CA GLN A 244 -11.33 1.09 20.89
C GLN A 244 -12.44 0.20 21.48
N SER A 245 -13.24 -0.42 20.61
CA SER A 245 -14.31 -1.34 21.03
C SER A 245 -13.86 -2.81 20.98
N ARG A 246 -14.44 -3.65 21.86
CA ARG A 246 -14.28 -5.12 21.87
C ARG A 246 -15.22 -5.86 20.90
N THR A 247 -15.97 -5.12 20.08
CA THR A 247 -16.89 -5.66 19.07
C THR A 247 -16.28 -5.58 17.66
N TRP A 248 -17.05 -5.96 16.64
CA TRP A 248 -16.60 -6.15 15.25
C TRP A 248 -16.11 -4.89 14.50
N TYR A 249 -16.20 -3.70 15.10
CA TYR A 249 -15.60 -2.42 14.64
C TYR A 249 -14.33 -2.07 15.44
N GLN A 250 -13.49 -3.09 15.63
CA GLN A 250 -12.26 -3.07 16.40
C GLN A 250 -11.23 -2.13 15.78
N MET A 251 -10.57 -1.27 16.59
CA MET A 251 -9.38 -0.50 16.19
C MET A 251 -9.55 0.34 14.92
N SER A 252 -10.77 0.86 14.70
CA SER A 252 -11.11 1.68 13.53
C SER A 252 -10.88 3.17 13.79
N CYS A 253 -10.16 3.80 12.87
CA CYS A 253 -9.99 5.23 12.74
C CYS A 253 -10.96 5.78 11.69
N PHE A 254 -11.87 6.64 12.11
CA PHE A 254 -12.85 7.28 11.24
C PHE A 254 -12.36 8.69 10.90
N LEU A 255 -11.94 8.88 9.66
CA LEU A 255 -11.46 10.16 9.14
C LEU A 255 -12.63 11.02 8.71
N LYS A 256 -12.64 12.26 9.21
CA LYS A 256 -13.77 13.16 9.04
C LYS A 256 -13.37 14.47 8.40
N HIS A 257 -14.29 15.05 7.65
CA HIS A 257 -14.12 16.33 6.99
C HIS A 257 -15.34 17.21 7.19
N LYS A 258 -15.12 18.39 7.77
CA LYS A 258 -16.10 19.46 7.87
C LYS A 258 -15.39 20.79 7.61
N GLN A 259 -15.92 21.59 6.68
CA GLN A 259 -15.32 22.88 6.29
C GLN A 259 -15.23 23.85 7.48
N TYR A 260 -16.30 23.92 8.27
CA TYR A 260 -16.39 24.71 9.49
C TYR A 260 -16.58 23.75 10.65
N PHE A 261 -15.47 23.28 11.21
CA PHE A 261 -15.47 22.38 12.35
C PHE A 261 -15.62 23.16 13.66
N ASN A 262 -16.51 22.71 14.54
CA ASN A 262 -16.66 23.21 15.91
C ASN A 262 -16.41 22.08 16.92
N LYS A 263 -15.45 22.27 17.84
CA LYS A 263 -15.07 21.27 18.85
C LYS A 263 -16.21 21.01 19.85
N ASP A 264 -17.07 21.99 20.09
CA ASP A 264 -18.18 21.91 21.05
C ASP A 264 -19.30 20.95 20.61
N GLU A 265 -19.28 20.49 19.35
CA GLU A 265 -20.21 19.48 18.84
C GLU A 265 -19.85 18.05 19.30
N SER A 266 -18.75 17.86 20.04
CA SER A 266 -18.38 16.56 20.59
C SER A 266 -19.45 16.03 21.56
N VAL A 267 -19.75 14.73 21.44
CA VAL A 267 -20.66 14.03 22.36
C VAL A 267 -19.88 13.01 23.19
N ARG A 268 -20.27 12.83 24.46
CA ARG A 268 -19.67 11.80 25.32
C ARG A 268 -20.02 10.41 24.79
N LYS A 269 -19.01 9.57 24.55
CA LYS A 269 -19.16 8.19 24.10
C LYS A 269 -17.98 7.34 24.57
N GLU A 270 -18.25 6.41 25.46
CA GLU A 270 -17.21 5.57 26.05
C GLU A 270 -16.49 4.71 25.02
N GLY A 271 -15.16 4.57 25.18
CA GLY A 271 -14.32 3.79 24.26
C GLY A 271 -14.05 4.46 22.91
N ILE A 272 -14.51 5.70 22.71
CA ILE A 272 -14.20 6.52 21.54
C ILE A 272 -13.23 7.63 21.92
N TYR A 273 -12.22 7.84 21.07
CA TYR A 273 -11.21 8.86 21.24
C TYR A 273 -11.19 9.76 20.02
N SER A 274 -11.33 11.06 20.20
CA SER A 274 -11.41 11.99 19.07
C SER A 274 -10.30 13.02 19.11
N GLY A 275 -9.94 13.56 17.95
CA GLY A 275 -8.90 14.57 17.86
C GLY A 275 -8.90 15.30 16.54
N LEU A 276 -8.06 16.33 16.45
CA LEU A 276 -7.87 17.11 15.23
C LEU A 276 -6.65 16.59 14.47
N ARG A 277 -6.64 16.83 13.16
CA ARG A 277 -5.40 16.70 12.38
C ARG A 277 -4.33 17.62 12.96
N ILE A 278 -3.08 17.24 12.75
CA ILE A 278 -1.94 18.07 13.11
C ILE A 278 -1.28 18.65 11.84
N ARG A 279 -0.71 19.86 11.95
CA ARG A 279 0.04 20.52 10.86
C ARG A 279 1.31 21.17 11.41
N ASN A 280 2.35 21.25 10.58
CA ASN A 280 3.56 22.04 10.79
C ASN A 280 4.37 21.72 12.06
N CYS A 281 4.31 20.49 12.58
CA CYS A 281 5.14 20.03 13.70
C CYS A 281 5.59 18.59 13.49
N LYS A 282 6.57 18.14 14.27
CA LYS A 282 7.04 16.75 14.22
C LYS A 282 6.02 15.91 14.98
N PRO A 283 5.30 14.99 14.32
CA PRO A 283 4.42 14.09 15.06
C PRO A 283 5.27 13.36 16.11
N LEU A 284 4.77 13.28 17.35
CA LEU A 284 5.36 12.45 18.39
C LEU A 284 5.59 11.04 17.82
N THR A 285 6.67 10.38 18.24
CA THR A 285 7.17 9.13 17.66
C THR A 285 6.26 7.94 17.96
N VAL A 286 5.02 7.97 17.49
CA VAL A 286 4.09 6.83 17.45
C VAL A 286 4.70 5.68 16.65
N TRP A 287 5.51 6.00 15.63
CA TRP A 287 6.31 5.01 14.90
C TRP A 287 7.33 4.28 15.79
N GLY A 288 7.73 4.89 16.93
CA GLY A 288 8.58 4.29 17.94
C GLY A 288 7.83 3.73 19.15
N ARG A 289 6.48 3.74 19.14
CA ARG A 289 5.67 3.12 20.20
C ARG A 289 5.32 1.68 19.80
N ARG A 290 5.30 0.80 20.79
CA ARG A 290 4.77 -0.55 20.66
C ARG A 290 3.31 -0.60 21.08
N PHE A 291 2.59 -1.53 20.48
CA PHE A 291 1.17 -1.77 20.70
C PHE A 291 1.02 -3.15 21.35
N GLU A 292 0.93 -3.14 22.67
CA GLU A 292 0.67 -4.33 23.48
C GLU A 292 -0.76 -4.83 23.26
N ASP A 293 -0.93 -6.15 23.23
CA ASP A 293 -2.20 -6.84 22.99
C ASP A 293 -2.92 -6.39 21.71
N VAL A 294 -2.13 -6.02 20.70
CA VAL A 294 -2.59 -5.61 19.37
C VAL A 294 -1.80 -6.38 18.32
N ASP A 295 -2.50 -7.04 17.40
CA ASP A 295 -1.93 -7.65 16.20
C ASP A 295 -2.22 -6.80 14.96
N PHE A 296 -1.15 -6.47 14.25
CA PHE A 296 -1.18 -5.97 12.89
C PHE A 296 -1.38 -7.14 11.91
N TYR A 297 -2.62 -7.61 11.83
CA TYR A 297 -2.97 -8.86 11.17
C TYR A 297 -2.60 -8.93 9.68
N GLY A 298 -2.01 -10.06 9.28
CA GLY A 298 -1.64 -10.39 7.90
C GLY A 298 -0.40 -9.65 7.38
N ALA A 299 -0.26 -9.62 6.05
CA ALA A 299 0.85 -9.00 5.32
C ALA A 299 2.26 -9.54 5.70
N ASP A 300 2.31 -10.79 6.19
CA ASP A 300 3.53 -11.46 6.63
C ASP A 300 4.43 -11.74 5.44
N SER A 301 5.56 -11.04 5.38
CA SER A 301 6.56 -11.18 4.30
C SER A 301 7.67 -12.16 4.65
N SER A 302 7.96 -12.30 5.94
CA SER A 302 8.90 -13.28 6.47
C SER A 302 8.65 -13.47 7.97
N GLN A 303 9.26 -14.52 8.53
CA GLN A 303 9.14 -14.85 9.94
C GLN A 303 10.50 -15.23 10.51
N ALA A 304 10.71 -14.94 11.79
CA ALA A 304 11.90 -15.34 12.54
C ALA A 304 11.51 -15.75 13.96
N PHE A 305 12.28 -16.66 14.56
CA PHE A 305 12.18 -16.95 15.99
C PHE A 305 13.17 -16.06 16.74
N VAL A 306 12.69 -15.33 17.75
CA VAL A 306 13.47 -14.35 18.53
C VAL A 306 13.01 -14.35 19.98
N ASP A 307 13.89 -14.00 20.90
CA ASP A 307 13.61 -14.15 22.33
C ASP A 307 12.62 -13.10 22.88
N ASN A 308 12.49 -11.94 22.24
CA ASN A 308 11.63 -10.86 22.68
C ASN A 308 11.24 -9.88 21.55
N ALA A 309 10.33 -8.96 21.88
CA ALA A 309 9.83 -7.95 20.96
C ALA A 309 10.91 -6.93 20.52
N ASP A 310 11.90 -6.62 21.36
CA ASP A 310 13.00 -5.71 21.00
C ASP A 310 13.80 -6.27 19.81
N ILE A 311 14.17 -7.55 19.86
CA ILE A 311 14.89 -8.21 18.76
C ILE A 311 14.02 -8.27 17.50
N CYS A 312 12.70 -8.44 17.64
CA CYS A 312 11.78 -8.42 16.51
C CYS A 312 11.75 -7.04 15.83
N GLU A 313 11.70 -5.96 16.62
CA GLU A 313 11.76 -4.58 16.14
C GLU A 313 13.07 -4.27 15.43
N ASP A 314 14.20 -4.69 16.00
CA ASP A 314 15.52 -4.53 15.39
C ASP A 314 15.63 -5.26 14.05
N LYS A 315 15.10 -6.49 13.97
CA LYS A 315 15.03 -7.24 12.71
C LYS A 315 14.16 -6.53 11.67
N CYS A 316 12.98 -6.03 12.04
CA CYS A 316 12.13 -5.28 11.12
C CYS A 316 12.79 -3.97 10.67
N THR A 317 13.47 -3.29 11.60
CA THR A 317 14.19 -2.05 11.32
C THR A 317 15.36 -2.30 10.35
N ALA A 318 16.09 -3.40 10.52
CA ALA A 318 17.19 -3.79 9.64
C ALA A 318 16.75 -4.27 8.25
N ASP A 319 15.60 -4.95 8.11
CA ASP A 319 15.11 -5.41 6.80
C ASP A 319 14.48 -4.25 6.01
N PRO A 320 15.10 -3.76 4.91
CA PRO A 320 14.62 -2.61 4.14
C PRO A 320 13.19 -2.77 3.58
N ARG A 321 12.66 -3.99 3.55
CA ARG A 321 11.31 -4.32 3.08
C ARG A 321 10.28 -4.40 4.21
N CYS A 322 10.68 -4.61 5.46
CA CYS A 322 9.76 -4.69 6.60
C CYS A 322 9.26 -3.30 6.99
N GLN A 323 7.95 -3.11 7.08
CA GLN A 323 7.33 -1.84 7.44
C GLN A 323 6.77 -1.85 8.86
N PHE A 324 6.29 -3.00 9.32
CA PHE A 324 5.79 -3.23 10.67
C PHE A 324 5.91 -4.70 11.03
N TYR A 325 5.72 -5.02 12.30
CA TYR A 325 5.86 -6.37 12.83
C TYR A 325 4.78 -6.71 13.85
N THR A 326 4.54 -8.00 14.06
CA THR A 326 3.85 -8.56 15.24
C THR A 326 4.76 -9.63 15.85
N TYR A 327 5.02 -9.54 17.15
CA TYR A 327 5.72 -10.55 17.94
C TYR A 327 4.73 -11.30 18.83
N VAL A 328 4.77 -12.64 18.81
CA VAL A 328 3.95 -13.49 19.67
C VAL A 328 4.68 -13.76 20.98
N LEU A 329 4.11 -13.35 22.11
CA LEU A 329 4.72 -13.57 23.42
C LEU A 329 4.73 -15.06 23.82
N PRO A 330 5.71 -15.51 24.63
CA PRO A 330 5.73 -16.87 25.17
C PRO A 330 4.47 -17.25 25.96
N SER A 331 3.78 -16.26 26.52
CA SER A 331 2.58 -16.38 27.36
C SER A 331 1.27 -16.60 26.59
N TYR A 332 1.30 -16.56 25.25
CA TYR A 332 0.11 -16.63 24.42
C TYR A 332 -0.74 -17.91 24.69
N PRO A 333 -2.08 -17.81 24.86
CA PRO A 333 -2.92 -18.97 25.15
C PRO A 333 -2.94 -19.96 23.98
N ASP A 334 -3.08 -21.26 24.27
CA ASP A 334 -3.24 -22.32 23.24
C ASP A 334 -2.07 -22.47 22.25
N LEU A 335 -0.86 -22.07 22.65
CA LEU A 335 0.34 -22.18 21.82
C LEU A 335 0.71 -23.65 21.52
N THR A 336 0.58 -24.04 20.26
CA THR A 336 1.52 -25.01 19.71
C THR A 336 2.95 -24.44 19.86
N PRO A 337 3.97 -25.26 20.18
CA PRO A 337 5.35 -24.78 20.31
C PRO A 337 5.87 -23.97 19.11
N GLU A 338 5.25 -24.15 17.94
CA GLU A 338 5.58 -23.56 16.65
C GLU A 338 5.27 -22.05 16.52
N LEU A 339 4.43 -21.51 17.40
CA LEU A 339 4.01 -20.10 17.37
C LEU A 339 4.69 -19.25 18.47
N ARG A 340 5.35 -19.88 19.44
CA ARG A 340 6.08 -19.17 20.51
C ARG A 340 7.25 -18.39 19.92
N ASN A 341 7.50 -17.20 20.46
CA ASN A 341 8.70 -16.41 20.14
C ASN A 341 8.79 -16.05 18.65
N LYS A 342 7.65 -16.06 17.96
CA LYS A 342 7.59 -15.87 16.53
C LYS A 342 7.42 -14.39 16.22
N CYS A 343 8.40 -13.84 15.52
CA CYS A 343 8.41 -12.50 14.97
C CYS A 343 7.93 -12.55 13.52
N HIS A 344 6.81 -11.90 13.26
CA HIS A 344 6.24 -11.75 11.93
C HIS A 344 6.64 -10.41 11.34
N LEU A 345 7.50 -10.42 10.32
CA LEU A 345 7.94 -9.22 9.61
C LEU A 345 7.00 -8.95 8.44
N LYS A 346 6.38 -7.77 8.42
CA LYS A 346 5.27 -7.49 7.53
C LYS A 346 5.58 -6.36 6.55
N ARG A 347 5.07 -6.50 5.34
CA ARG A 347 5.23 -5.54 4.25
C ARG A 347 3.90 -5.37 3.53
N VAL A 348 3.56 -4.13 3.23
CA VAL A 348 2.45 -3.79 2.35
C VAL A 348 2.95 -2.91 1.21
N MET A 349 2.14 -2.81 0.16
CA MET A 349 2.40 -1.90 -0.95
C MET A 349 2.16 -0.43 -0.58
N THR A 350 1.91 -0.11 0.69
CA THR A 350 1.41 1.20 1.10
C THR A 350 2.38 1.94 2.00
N LEU A 351 2.02 3.17 2.37
CA LEU A 351 2.52 3.72 3.63
C LEU A 351 2.33 2.69 4.75
N PRO A 352 3.22 2.59 5.75
CA PRO A 352 3.13 1.60 6.82
C PRO A 352 1.77 1.73 7.54
N ARG A 353 0.80 0.92 7.13
CA ARG A 353 -0.56 0.89 7.64
C ARG A 353 -1.04 -0.56 7.54
N PRO A 354 -1.22 -1.26 8.67
CA PRO A 354 -1.76 -2.62 8.65
C PRO A 354 -3.12 -2.65 7.96
N ALA A 355 -3.39 -3.68 7.15
CA ALA A 355 -4.69 -3.82 6.48
C ALA A 355 -5.82 -4.09 7.48
N LYS A 356 -5.49 -4.70 8.62
CA LYS A 356 -6.39 -4.98 9.73
C LYS A 356 -5.60 -4.87 11.04
N VAL A 357 -6.22 -4.28 12.05
CA VAL A 357 -5.67 -4.19 13.40
C VAL A 357 -6.68 -4.83 14.33
N VAL A 358 -6.25 -5.79 15.13
CA VAL A 358 -7.12 -6.52 16.05
C VAL A 358 -6.50 -6.52 17.44
N SER A 359 -7.32 -6.43 18.48
CA SER A 359 -6.86 -6.67 19.84
C SER A 359 -6.83 -8.17 20.09
N VAL A 360 -5.64 -8.66 20.39
CA VAL A 360 -5.33 -10.06 20.63
C VAL A 360 -4.40 -10.04 21.83
N ARG A 361 -4.66 -10.85 22.86
CA ARG A 361 -3.79 -10.88 24.03
C ARG A 361 -2.44 -11.51 23.70
N ASP A 362 -1.40 -11.13 24.43
CA ASP A 362 -0.09 -11.75 24.39
C ASP A 362 0.62 -11.62 23.02
N VAL A 363 0.40 -10.49 22.34
CA VAL A 363 1.16 -10.08 21.16
C VAL A 363 1.64 -8.64 21.29
N VAL A 364 2.78 -8.33 20.68
CA VAL A 364 3.31 -6.95 20.58
C VAL A 364 3.47 -6.58 19.13
N SER A 365 2.80 -5.52 18.68
CA SER A 365 3.03 -4.96 17.34
C SER A 365 3.82 -3.67 17.39
N GLY A 366 4.49 -3.34 16.29
CA GLY A 366 5.22 -2.08 16.15
C GLY A 366 5.57 -1.76 14.70
N PHE A 367 6.11 -0.57 14.46
CA PHE A 367 6.57 -0.14 13.14
C PHE A 367 8.09 -0.18 13.04
N SER A 368 8.60 -0.25 11.82
CA SER A 368 10.04 -0.09 11.57
C SER A 368 10.52 1.30 11.99
N LEU A 369 11.64 1.38 12.71
CA LEU A 369 12.21 2.64 13.20
C LEU A 369 13.11 3.34 12.17
N ARG A 370 13.21 2.83 10.94
CA ARG A 370 14.11 3.41 9.92
C ARG A 370 13.84 4.88 9.66
N SER A 371 12.56 5.26 9.59
CA SER A 371 12.16 6.66 9.33
C SER A 371 12.29 7.58 10.55
N CYS A 372 12.69 7.06 11.72
CA CYS A 372 12.91 7.83 12.94
C CYS A 372 14.38 8.24 13.15
N ARG A 373 15.32 7.66 12.38
CA ARG A 373 16.77 7.88 12.53
C ARG A 373 17.34 8.95 11.57
N ASP A 374 16.47 9.61 10.79
CA ASP A 374 16.82 10.66 9.82
C ASP A 374 16.59 12.08 10.37
#